data_AF-A0A2E7UW76-F1
#
_entry.id   AF-A0A2E7UW76-F1
#
_cell.length_a   1.000
_cell.length_b   1.000
_cell.length_c   1.000
_cell.angle_alpha   90.00
_cell.angle_beta   90.00
_cell.angle_gamma   90.00
#
_symmetry.space_group_name_H-M   'P 1'
#
loop_
_entity.id
_entity.type
_entity.pdbx_description
1 polymer ?
#
loop_
_entity_poly.entity_id
_entity_poly.type
_entity_poly.pdbx_seq_one_letter_code
_entity_poly.pdbx_strand_id
1 'polypeptide(L)'
;AAGADVAGGGDLDGDGLAELLIGARTSSAGPRTRGGIAYLFYGGTVASGSVDLGTAATRFLATTTNASVGDGLGTAGDVDGDGLDDLLIGDPSNSELHLFRAPVAAGDLSLGSSDAALWPWGETSAGQVGHPGDQDGDGLDDIVVAAPDSLGRVWVSAGGID
;
A
#
# COMPACT_ATOMS: atom_id res chain seq x y z
N ALA A 1 -17.11 5.66 -1.68
CA ALA A 1 -17.41 4.26 -2.03
C ALA A 1 -16.14 3.46 -1.79
N ALA A 2 -16.25 2.28 -1.17
CA ALA A 2 -15.13 1.36 -1.04
C ALA A 2 -14.99 0.51 -2.32
N GLY A 3 -13.78 0.01 -2.61
CA GLY A 3 -13.43 -0.66 -3.86
C GLY A 3 -12.88 0.28 -4.93
N ALA A 4 -12.07 1.27 -4.54
CA ALA A 4 -11.40 2.16 -5.49
C ALA A 4 -10.20 1.48 -6.18
N ASP A 5 -9.59 0.51 -5.49
CA ASP A 5 -8.50 -0.33 -5.96
C ASP A 5 -8.47 -1.64 -5.14
N VAL A 6 -7.90 -2.69 -5.71
CA VAL A 6 -7.68 -3.99 -5.02
C VAL A 6 -6.28 -4.47 -5.39
N ALA A 7 -5.49 -4.81 -4.37
CA ALA A 7 -4.18 -5.41 -4.53
C ALA A 7 -4.05 -6.65 -3.63
N GLY A 8 -3.09 -7.50 -3.94
CA GLY A 8 -2.73 -8.66 -3.17
C GLY A 8 -1.55 -9.35 -3.81
N GLY A 9 -1.11 -10.47 -3.25
CA GLY A 9 -0.06 -11.29 -3.86
C GLY A 9 1.27 -11.35 -3.12
N GLY A 10 1.40 -10.69 -1.97
CA GLY A 10 2.52 -10.89 -1.04
C GLY A 10 2.07 -11.45 0.30
N ASP A 11 2.99 -12.07 1.02
CA ASP A 11 2.83 -12.66 2.37
C ASP A 11 3.39 -11.71 3.44
N LEU A 12 2.51 -11.00 4.14
CA LEU A 12 2.83 -9.94 5.10
C LEU A 12 2.88 -10.44 6.55
N ASP A 13 2.37 -11.65 6.83
CA ASP A 13 2.34 -12.24 8.17
C ASP A 13 3.13 -13.56 8.31
N GLY A 14 3.64 -14.10 7.20
CA GLY A 14 4.53 -15.24 7.14
C GLY A 14 3.81 -16.60 7.21
N ASP A 15 2.49 -16.63 6.97
CA ASP A 15 1.71 -17.87 7.00
C ASP A 15 1.73 -18.65 5.67
N GLY A 16 2.35 -18.08 4.64
CA GLY A 16 2.47 -18.64 3.29
C GLY A 16 1.26 -18.37 2.39
N LEU A 17 0.31 -17.55 2.82
CA LEU A 17 -0.88 -17.15 2.06
C LEU A 17 -0.85 -15.66 1.76
N ALA A 18 -0.91 -15.32 0.48
CA ALA A 18 -0.96 -13.92 0.08
C ALA A 18 -2.17 -13.16 0.67
N GLU A 19 -1.90 -11.97 1.19
CA GLU A 19 -2.91 -11.07 1.73
C GLU A 19 -3.67 -10.29 0.67
N LEU A 20 -4.79 -9.71 1.12
CA LEU A 20 -5.67 -8.89 0.32
C LEU A 20 -5.74 -7.47 0.87
N LEU A 21 -5.45 -6.50 0.01
CA LEU A 21 -5.65 -5.09 0.23
C LEU A 21 -6.87 -4.57 -0.53
N ILE A 22 -7.71 -3.80 0.16
CA ILE A 22 -8.88 -3.14 -0.44
C ILE A 22 -8.83 -1.64 -0.15
N GLY A 23 -8.94 -0.83 -1.20
CA GLY A 23 -8.95 0.62 -1.09
C GLY A 23 -10.36 1.20 -0.98
N ALA A 24 -10.57 2.12 -0.05
CA ALA A 24 -11.74 2.98 0.01
C ALA A 24 -11.32 4.45 -0.07
N ARG A 25 -11.16 4.93 -1.31
CA ARG A 25 -10.73 6.30 -1.67
C ARG A 25 -11.27 7.40 -0.75
N THR A 26 -12.54 7.31 -0.40
CA THR A 26 -13.14 8.21 0.59
C THR A 26 -13.97 7.42 1.57
N SER A 27 -13.78 7.67 2.86
CA SER A 27 -14.50 7.02 3.95
C SER A 27 -14.96 8.02 5.01
N SER A 28 -16.04 7.67 5.69
CA SER A 28 -16.48 8.30 6.93
C SER A 28 -16.33 7.37 8.14
N ALA A 29 -15.74 6.19 7.95
CA ALA A 29 -15.52 5.20 8.99
C ALA A 29 -14.22 5.43 9.79
N GLY A 30 -13.40 6.40 9.38
CA GLY A 30 -12.15 6.78 10.02
C GLY A 30 -12.26 8.13 10.75
N PRO A 31 -11.18 8.57 11.42
CA PRO A 31 -11.18 9.79 12.22
C PRO A 31 -11.19 11.09 11.40
N ARG A 32 -10.97 11.00 10.08
CA ARG A 32 -10.95 12.15 9.16
C ARG A 32 -12.20 12.18 8.30
N THR A 33 -12.86 13.34 8.24
CA THR A 33 -14.03 13.51 7.36
C THR A 33 -13.64 13.27 5.90
N ARG A 34 -14.30 12.31 5.24
CA ARG A 34 -14.01 11.89 3.87
C ARG A 34 -12.56 11.45 3.63
N GLY A 35 -11.78 11.13 4.68
CA GLY A 35 -10.46 10.55 4.52
C GLY A 35 -10.59 9.10 4.07
N GLY A 36 -9.81 8.70 3.06
CA GLY A 36 -9.77 7.33 2.59
C GLY A 36 -9.25 6.36 3.64
N ILE A 37 -9.50 5.07 3.40
CA ILE A 37 -8.98 3.97 4.22
C ILE A 37 -8.54 2.84 3.28
N ALA A 38 -7.37 2.26 3.53
CA ALA A 38 -7.00 0.97 2.97
C ALA A 38 -7.20 -0.13 4.04
N TYR A 39 -7.65 -1.30 3.61
CA TYR A 39 -8.01 -2.41 4.49
C TYR A 39 -7.15 -3.63 4.14
N LEU A 40 -6.48 -4.20 5.13
CA LEU A 40 -5.71 -5.44 5.00
C LEU A 40 -6.50 -6.62 5.56
N PHE A 41 -6.54 -7.71 4.81
CA PHE A 41 -7.07 -9.00 5.23
C PHE A 41 -6.00 -10.07 5.08
N TYR A 42 -5.79 -10.83 6.15
CA TYR A 42 -4.89 -11.99 6.10
C TYR A 42 -5.34 -13.03 5.10
N GLY A 43 -4.38 -13.75 4.53
CA GLY A 43 -4.61 -14.84 3.61
C GLY A 43 -5.62 -15.85 4.16
N GLY A 44 -6.43 -16.44 3.29
CA GLY A 44 -7.48 -17.39 3.69
C GLY A 44 -8.73 -16.77 4.34
N THR A 45 -8.73 -15.48 4.70
CA THR A 45 -9.93 -14.80 5.26
C THR A 45 -11.06 -14.69 4.21
N VAL A 46 -10.71 -14.59 2.92
CA VAL A 46 -11.68 -14.46 1.81
C VAL A 46 -11.48 -15.58 0.79
N ALA A 47 -11.89 -16.81 1.14
CA ALA A 47 -11.80 -17.95 0.23
C ALA A 47 -12.89 -17.94 -0.87
N SER A 48 -14.08 -17.40 -0.57
CA SER A 48 -15.16 -17.14 -1.55
C SER A 48 -16.26 -16.28 -0.92
N GLY A 49 -17.01 -15.52 -1.74
CA GLY A 49 -18.17 -14.73 -1.29
C GLY A 49 -17.87 -13.25 -1.06
N SER A 50 -18.50 -12.66 -0.04
CA SER A 50 -18.33 -11.25 0.34
C SER A 50 -17.65 -11.13 1.69
N VAL A 51 -16.73 -10.17 1.83
CA VAL A 51 -16.09 -9.83 3.10
C VAL A 51 -16.62 -8.50 3.64
N ASP A 52 -16.81 -8.42 4.95
CA ASP A 52 -17.14 -7.17 5.62
C ASP A 52 -15.85 -6.37 5.89
N LEU A 53 -15.80 -5.12 5.43
CA LEU A 53 -14.66 -4.22 5.67
C LEU A 53 -14.38 -3.96 7.14
N GLY A 54 -15.38 -4.14 8.02
CA GLY A 54 -15.20 -4.08 9.46
C GLY A 54 -14.39 -5.24 10.06
N THR A 55 -14.11 -6.30 9.28
CA THR A 55 -13.34 -7.47 9.72
C THR A 55 -11.88 -7.47 9.28
N ALA A 56 -11.43 -6.39 8.63
CA ALA A 56 -10.04 -6.21 8.25
C ALA A 56 -9.11 -6.34 9.47
N ALA A 57 -7.97 -7.01 9.29
CA ALA A 57 -6.94 -7.13 10.31
C ALA A 57 -6.34 -5.75 10.64
N THR A 58 -6.09 -4.97 9.59
CA THR A 58 -5.51 -3.61 9.71
C THR A 58 -6.29 -2.63 8.84
N ARG A 59 -6.46 -1.41 9.36
CA ARG A 59 -7.00 -0.26 8.64
C ARG A 59 -5.95 0.84 8.58
N PHE A 60 -5.54 1.21 7.38
CA PHE A 60 -4.63 2.33 7.15
C PHE A 60 -5.44 3.60 6.92
N LEU A 61 -5.31 4.55 7.83
CA LEU A 61 -6.14 5.73 7.95
C LEU A 61 -5.42 6.95 7.36
N ALA A 62 -6.16 7.72 6.56
CA ALA A 62 -5.70 9.00 6.04
C ALA A 62 -5.21 9.96 7.14
N THR A 63 -4.15 10.71 6.82
CA THR A 63 -3.58 11.74 7.70
C THR A 63 -4.42 13.01 7.71
N THR A 64 -5.04 13.36 6.57
CA THR A 64 -5.80 14.60 6.35
C THR A 64 -7.26 14.36 5.93
N THR A 65 -8.06 15.41 6.06
CA THR A 65 -9.45 15.45 5.61
C THR A 65 -9.51 15.44 4.08
N ASN A 66 -10.42 14.65 3.49
CA ASN A 66 -10.57 14.48 2.04
C ASN A 66 -9.39 13.80 1.31
N ALA A 67 -8.39 13.25 2.02
CA ALA A 67 -7.32 12.50 1.40
C ALA A 67 -7.84 11.21 0.74
N SER A 68 -7.28 10.88 -0.42
CA SER A 68 -7.75 9.82 -1.32
C SER A 68 -6.98 8.52 -1.13
N VAL A 69 -6.95 8.00 0.09
CA VAL A 69 -6.23 6.77 0.42
C VAL A 69 -6.89 5.54 -0.19
N GLY A 70 -6.08 4.62 -0.71
CA GLY A 70 -6.56 3.40 -1.34
C GLY A 70 -6.72 3.52 -2.85
N ASP A 71 -6.09 4.52 -3.46
CA ASP A 71 -5.73 4.52 -4.88
C ASP A 71 -4.23 4.22 -4.97
N GLY A 72 -3.80 3.23 -5.76
CA GLY A 72 -2.38 2.88 -5.88
C GLY A 72 -1.93 1.96 -4.74
N LEU A 73 -2.60 0.82 -4.61
CA LEU A 73 -2.24 -0.22 -3.65
C LEU A 73 -1.31 -1.24 -4.30
N GLY A 74 -0.35 -1.77 -3.54
CA GLY A 74 0.56 -2.80 -4.03
C GLY A 74 1.44 -3.40 -2.93
N THR A 75 2.23 -4.38 -3.31
CA THR A 75 3.34 -4.92 -2.51
C THR A 75 4.66 -4.36 -3.04
N ALA A 76 5.63 -4.20 -2.15
CA ALA A 76 6.99 -3.77 -2.47
C ALA A 76 7.95 -4.95 -2.72
N GLY A 77 7.52 -6.18 -2.41
CA GLY A 77 8.45 -7.29 -2.20
C GLY A 77 9.11 -7.19 -0.82
N ASP A 78 10.09 -8.05 -0.55
CA ASP A 78 10.88 -8.01 0.69
C ASP A 78 12.01 -6.97 0.55
N VAL A 79 11.73 -5.71 0.92
CA VAL A 79 12.66 -4.60 0.65
C VAL A 79 13.65 -4.36 1.78
N ASP A 80 13.49 -5.05 2.91
CA ASP A 80 14.40 -5.00 4.05
C ASP A 80 15.08 -6.33 4.39
N GLY A 81 14.72 -7.41 3.69
CA GLY A 81 15.37 -8.71 3.74
C GLY A 81 14.95 -9.57 4.92
N ASP A 82 13.77 -9.32 5.50
CA ASP A 82 13.26 -10.05 6.66
C ASP A 82 12.51 -11.35 6.30
N GLY A 83 12.25 -11.55 5.00
CA GLY A 83 11.57 -12.71 4.43
C GLY A 83 10.06 -12.55 4.30
N LEU A 84 9.50 -11.38 4.57
CA LEU A 84 8.10 -11.02 4.36
C LEU A 84 7.99 -9.97 3.26
N ASP A 85 6.90 -10.02 2.50
CA ASP A 85 6.65 -8.96 1.52
C ASP A 85 6.20 -7.68 2.25
N ASP A 86 6.63 -6.53 1.76
CA ASP A 86 6.25 -5.23 2.30
C ASP A 86 5.13 -4.58 1.49
N LEU A 87 4.53 -3.53 2.05
CA LEU A 87 3.30 -2.92 1.56
C LEU A 87 3.50 -1.50 1.03
N LEU A 88 2.84 -1.18 -0.09
CA LEU A 88 2.78 0.16 -0.63
C LEU A 88 1.33 0.67 -0.68
N ILE A 89 1.10 1.84 -0.08
CA ILE A 89 -0.22 2.49 -0.02
C ILE A 89 -0.13 3.91 -0.56
N GLY A 90 -0.89 4.18 -1.62
CA GLY A 90 -1.01 5.52 -2.16
C GLY A 90 -1.92 6.47 -1.37
N ASP A 91 -1.44 7.70 -1.21
CA ASP A 91 -2.22 8.89 -0.87
C ASP A 91 -1.99 9.99 -1.93
N PRO A 92 -2.59 9.84 -3.14
CA PRO A 92 -2.41 10.78 -4.23
C PRO A 92 -2.92 12.19 -3.93
N SER A 93 -3.72 12.40 -2.87
CA SER A 93 -4.14 13.75 -2.47
C SER A 93 -3.00 14.54 -1.82
N ASN A 94 -2.01 13.85 -1.27
CA ASN A 94 -0.80 14.44 -0.71
C ASN A 94 0.44 14.16 -1.58
N SER A 95 0.24 13.53 -2.75
CA SER A 95 1.32 13.08 -3.65
C SER A 95 2.32 12.12 -2.98
N GLU A 96 1.84 11.33 -2.03
CA GLU A 96 2.66 10.44 -1.20
C GLU A 96 2.36 8.97 -1.50
N LEU A 97 3.41 8.14 -1.53
CA LEU A 97 3.32 6.68 -1.50
C LEU A 97 3.99 6.20 -0.20
N HIS A 98 3.23 5.48 0.62
CA HIS A 98 3.67 5.04 1.94
C HIS A 98 4.15 3.59 1.88
N LEU A 99 5.36 3.34 2.36
CA LEU A 99 5.89 2.00 2.62
C LEU A 99 5.57 1.58 4.05
N PHE A 100 4.97 0.41 4.21
CA PHE A 100 4.88 -0.27 5.50
C PHE A 100 5.63 -1.58 5.39
N ARG A 101 6.65 -1.75 6.23
CA ARG A 101 7.36 -3.01 6.30
C ARG A 101 6.55 -4.04 7.07
N ALA A 102 6.59 -5.27 6.59
CA ALA A 102 6.06 -6.39 7.32
C ALA A 102 6.97 -6.74 8.52
N PRO A 103 6.44 -7.42 9.56
CA PRO A 103 5.02 -7.68 9.77
C PRO A 103 4.24 -6.40 10.15
N VAL A 104 3.06 -6.22 9.54
CA VAL A 104 2.21 -5.06 9.83
C VAL A 104 1.34 -5.31 11.08
N ALA A 105 1.34 -4.34 12.00
CA ALA A 105 0.51 -4.41 13.20
C ALA A 105 -1.00 -4.41 12.89
N ALA A 106 -1.75 -5.26 13.60
CA ALA A 106 -3.21 -5.29 13.55
C ALA A 106 -3.83 -4.02 14.18
N GLY A 107 -4.97 -3.60 13.65
CA GLY A 107 -5.75 -2.46 14.12
C GLY A 107 -5.66 -1.21 13.24
N ASP A 108 -5.84 -0.05 13.86
CA ASP A 108 -5.86 1.23 13.15
C ASP A 108 -4.45 1.84 13.09
N LEU A 109 -3.90 1.96 11.89
CA LEU A 109 -2.63 2.62 11.63
C LEU A 109 -2.85 3.92 10.87
N SER A 110 -2.11 4.97 11.23
CA SER A 110 -2.10 6.22 10.48
C SER A 110 -1.11 6.10 9.32
N LEU A 111 -1.43 6.62 8.13
CA LEU A 111 -0.42 6.69 7.05
C LEU A 111 0.83 7.47 7.47
N GLY A 112 0.69 8.45 8.36
CA GLY A 112 1.83 9.19 8.91
C GLY A 112 2.74 8.37 9.85
N SER A 113 2.46 7.09 10.09
CA SER A 113 3.35 6.17 10.80
C SER A 113 3.99 5.12 9.86
N SER A 114 3.97 5.35 8.55
CA SER A 114 4.69 4.54 7.57
C SER A 114 6.19 4.57 7.82
N ASP A 115 6.89 3.50 7.46
CA ASP A 115 8.34 3.39 7.57
C ASP A 115 9.07 4.39 6.68
N ALA A 116 8.56 4.57 5.45
CA ALA A 116 9.02 5.57 4.53
C ALA A 116 7.84 6.21 3.78
N ALA A 117 8.02 7.46 3.37
CA ALA A 117 7.13 8.14 2.45
C ALA A 117 7.95 8.51 1.20
N LEU A 118 7.50 8.03 0.06
CA LEU A 118 8.05 8.37 -1.24
C LEU A 118 7.16 9.45 -1.87
N TRP A 119 7.75 10.33 -2.67
CA TRP A 119 7.03 11.32 -3.47
C TRP A 119 7.15 11.02 -4.97
N PRO A 120 6.67 9.86 -5.44
CA PRO A 120 6.80 9.48 -6.85
C PRO A 120 5.86 10.27 -7.76
N TRP A 121 4.79 10.86 -7.19
CA TRP A 121 3.78 11.59 -7.93
C TRP A 121 4.05 13.09 -7.89
N GLY A 122 4.10 13.72 -9.06
CA GLY A 122 3.99 15.17 -9.17
C GLY A 122 2.53 15.62 -8.97
N GLU A 123 1.98 16.30 -9.98
CA GLU A 123 0.63 16.89 -9.97
C GLU A 123 -0.53 15.90 -10.31
N THR A 124 -0.28 14.61 -10.57
CA THR A 124 -1.34 13.69 -11.01
C THR A 124 -1.23 12.25 -10.48
N SER A 125 -2.40 11.77 -10.03
CA SER A 125 -2.96 10.41 -9.82
C SER A 125 -2.05 9.20 -9.61
N ALA A 126 -2.42 8.43 -8.56
CA ALA A 126 -1.98 7.08 -8.21
C ALA A 126 -1.42 6.28 -9.38
N GLY A 127 -0.09 6.24 -9.44
CA GLY A 127 0.67 5.40 -10.33
C GLY A 127 0.53 3.92 -9.99
N GLN A 128 0.80 3.05 -10.96
CA GLN A 128 0.94 1.63 -10.66
C GLN A 128 2.26 1.39 -9.94
N VAL A 129 2.22 0.57 -8.91
CA VAL A 129 3.38 0.17 -8.15
C VAL A 129 3.62 -1.30 -8.40
N GLY A 130 4.88 -1.70 -8.54
CA GLY A 130 5.25 -3.09 -8.72
C GLY A 130 6.64 -3.36 -8.16
N HIS A 131 6.89 -4.61 -7.84
CA HIS A 131 8.16 -5.14 -7.38
C HIS A 131 8.76 -5.98 -8.52
N PRO A 132 9.71 -5.45 -9.32
CA PRO A 132 10.38 -6.24 -10.36
C PRO A 132 11.32 -7.32 -9.79
N GLY A 133 11.48 -7.39 -8.46
CA GLY A 133 12.50 -8.15 -7.74
C GLY A 133 13.81 -7.37 -7.66
N ASP A 134 14.85 -7.99 -7.14
CA ASP A 134 16.23 -7.47 -7.12
C ASP A 134 16.77 -7.16 -8.54
N GLN A 135 16.90 -5.88 -8.89
CA GLN A 135 17.40 -5.42 -10.19
C GLN A 135 18.89 -5.08 -10.18
N ASP A 136 19.48 -4.80 -9.01
CA ASP A 136 20.88 -4.36 -8.90
C ASP A 136 21.83 -5.43 -8.32
N GLY A 137 21.27 -6.53 -7.83
CA GLY A 137 21.96 -7.72 -7.35
C GLY A 137 22.37 -7.65 -5.88
N ASP A 138 21.77 -6.77 -5.08
CA ASP A 138 22.09 -6.60 -3.66
C ASP A 138 21.38 -7.60 -2.72
N GLY A 139 20.40 -8.34 -3.26
CA GLY A 139 19.63 -9.36 -2.55
C GLY A 139 18.35 -8.85 -1.88
N LEU A 140 17.96 -7.59 -2.11
CA LEU A 140 16.70 -7.00 -1.66
C LEU A 140 15.78 -6.76 -2.87
N ASP A 141 14.47 -6.81 -2.65
CA ASP A 141 13.54 -6.45 -3.72
C ASP A 141 13.55 -4.94 -3.98
N ASP A 142 13.55 -4.56 -5.25
CA ASP A 142 13.46 -3.16 -5.67
C ASP A 142 12.01 -2.73 -5.87
N ILE A 143 11.76 -1.42 -5.79
CA ILE A 143 10.44 -0.83 -6.00
C ILE A 143 10.41 -0.07 -7.32
N VAL A 144 9.41 -0.36 -8.17
CA VAL A 144 9.09 0.43 -9.36
C VAL A 144 7.75 1.13 -9.17
N VAL A 145 7.76 2.44 -9.36
CA VAL A 145 6.54 3.26 -9.37
C VAL A 145 6.36 3.86 -10.77
N ALA A 146 5.36 3.38 -11.49
CA ALA A 146 4.90 3.98 -12.72
C ALA A 146 4.00 5.19 -12.40
N ALA A 147 4.62 6.36 -12.27
CA ALA A 147 3.96 7.64 -12.02
C ALA A 147 3.94 8.49 -13.30
N PRO A 148 2.97 8.28 -14.23
CA PRO A 148 2.88 9.10 -15.42
C PRO A 148 2.49 10.53 -15.02
N ASP A 149 3.49 11.40 -14.98
CA ASP A 149 3.28 12.84 -15.14
C ASP A 149 2.91 13.14 -16.60
N SER A 150 2.74 14.43 -16.95
CA SER A 150 2.50 14.84 -18.34
C SER A 150 3.56 14.39 -19.36
N LEU A 151 4.65 13.77 -18.92
CA LEU A 151 5.77 13.27 -19.73
C LEU A 151 5.89 11.73 -19.72
N GLY A 152 5.05 11.00 -18.97
CA GLY A 152 4.97 9.53 -19.02
C GLY A 152 6.16 8.77 -18.41
N ARG A 153 6.74 9.28 -17.32
CA ARG A 153 7.93 8.68 -16.68
C ARG A 153 7.59 7.53 -15.70
N VAL A 154 8.58 6.65 -15.49
CA VAL A 154 8.58 5.59 -14.48
C VAL A 154 9.75 5.84 -13.53
N TRP A 155 9.52 5.73 -12.23
CA TRP A 155 10.53 5.85 -11.18
C TRP A 155 10.90 4.46 -10.66
N VAL A 156 12.19 4.24 -10.45
CA VAL A 156 12.70 3.03 -9.80
C VAL A 156 13.47 3.49 -8.58
N SER A 157 13.15 2.94 -7.42
CA SER A 157 13.98 3.05 -6.22
C SER A 157 14.61 1.69 -5.98
N ALA A 158 15.90 1.68 -5.68
CA ALA A 158 16.53 0.48 -5.16
C ALA A 158 15.92 0.12 -3.78
N GLY A 159 15.97 -1.15 -3.41
CA GLY A 159 15.68 -1.68 -2.08
C GLY A 159 16.64 -1.11 -1.02
N GLY A 160 16.37 -1.37 0.26
CA GLY A 160 17.24 -0.90 1.35
C GLY A 160 17.15 0.61 1.65
N ILE A 161 15.98 1.23 1.46
CA ILE A 161 15.73 2.64 1.80
C ILE A 161 15.80 2.86 3.32
N ASP A 162 16.95 3.35 3.80
CA ASP A 162 17.20 3.87 5.15
C ASP A 162 17.17 5.41 5.28
#